data_AF-A0AA36CEU8-F1
#
_entry.id   AF-A0AA36CEU8-F1
#
_cell.length_a   1.000
_cell.length_b   1.000
_cell.length_c   1.000
_cell.angle_alpha   90.00
_cell.angle_beta   90.00
_cell.angle_gamma   90.00
#
_symmetry.space_group_name_H-M   'P 1'
#
loop_
_entity.id
_entity.type
_entity.pdbx_description
1 polymer ?
#
loop_
_entity_poly.entity_id
_entity_poly.type
_entity_poly.pdbx_seq_one_letter_code
_entity_poly.pdbx_strand_id
1 'polypeptide(L)'
;MVRAGAWVAGAGGALFAALYLIAAILQQPLGDHRIEQTTKDTIPLHYTDQSPVRPQQFSTLTKEDIFSQCRLTIHDPYSAAINRTIEWRDPLTGCQRGYEPATQLVDGKISIAPRWTDKIGHCRARCHEYASVRKYIPGPWIELGPNDRAPMECDFVYAECLGLGGHIVDQYIHSQIVETEKRTYSSSDFELPREDFGPLPNVHIFLIDSVSSTQARRFLPKTLDFLEHQMGGVHFHHLNKVGDNSRPNGYALFLGKRVYEMEREALGGEDLKPEMSYKQHCHEYRDEDAVIFKLYEKMGYKTLYNEEYLTGDMWSWPATCRGFEKQPTTHCYRPIPATLLANEKLRRGLPRKCIEEHHLQYKYHQQFLEAYQGRPKFGITWTGGLAHNDPNQLWHTDTFLEDFFRRNEKLLADAFVFFMGDHGPRIGQAKTTFKS
;
A
#
# COMPACT_ATOMS: atom_id res chain seq x y z
N MET A 1 -17.10 -5.75 18.00
CA MET A 1 -16.50 -5.59 19.33
C MET A 1 -15.04 -5.99 19.22
N VAL A 2 -14.13 -5.03 19.37
CA VAL A 2 -12.66 -5.21 19.34
C VAL A 2 -12.23 -6.04 20.55
N ARG A 3 -11.27 -6.95 20.39
CA ARG A 3 -10.75 -7.77 21.50
C ARG A 3 -9.93 -6.88 22.43
N ALA A 4 -10.55 -6.46 23.54
CA ALA A 4 -9.87 -5.85 24.66
C ALA A 4 -9.03 -6.93 25.37
N GLY A 5 -7.71 -6.93 25.14
CA GLY A 5 -6.79 -7.29 26.20
C GLY A 5 -7.01 -6.32 27.36
N ALA A 6 -6.95 -6.80 28.61
CA ALA A 6 -7.24 -6.00 29.78
C ALA A 6 -6.31 -4.77 29.87
N TRP A 7 -6.77 -3.62 29.36
CA TRP A 7 -6.14 -2.32 29.56
C TRP A 7 -6.92 -1.60 30.65
N VAL A 8 -6.23 -1.36 31.77
CA VAL A 8 -6.71 -0.54 32.88
C VAL A 8 -7.07 0.84 32.31
N ALA A 9 -8.26 1.33 32.68
CA ALA A 9 -8.85 2.57 32.22
C ALA A 9 -7.86 3.75 32.30
N GLY A 10 -7.40 4.23 31.15
CA GLY A 10 -6.50 5.38 31.06
C GLY A 10 -5.83 5.54 29.69
N ALA A 11 -6.57 5.45 28.58
CA ALA A 11 -6.01 5.68 27.24
C ALA A 11 -7.11 6.16 26.27
N GLY A 12 -7.49 7.42 26.35
CA GLY A 12 -8.52 8.03 25.47
C GLY A 12 -8.00 8.48 24.10
N GLY A 13 -6.69 8.65 23.94
CA GLY A 13 -6.12 9.38 22.81
C GLY A 13 -5.68 8.56 21.59
N ALA A 14 -5.01 7.42 21.80
CA ALA A 14 -4.62 6.50 20.72
C ALA A 14 -5.82 5.98 19.91
N LEU A 15 -7.00 5.97 20.54
CA LEU A 15 -8.26 5.63 19.88
C LEU A 15 -8.63 6.68 18.82
N PHE A 16 -8.35 7.98 19.01
CA PHE A 16 -8.82 9.06 18.12
C PHE A 16 -8.13 9.12 16.75
N ALA A 17 -6.82 8.85 16.66
CA ALA A 17 -6.10 8.85 15.38
C ALA A 17 -6.46 7.61 14.52
N ALA A 18 -6.64 6.46 15.17
CA ALA A 18 -7.21 5.27 14.55
C ALA A 18 -8.69 5.47 14.23
N LEU A 19 -9.45 6.17 15.07
CA LEU A 19 -10.85 6.55 14.82
C LEU A 19 -10.96 7.56 13.68
N TYR A 20 -9.96 8.40 13.39
CA TYR A 20 -9.96 9.25 12.19
C TYR A 20 -9.81 8.42 10.92
N LEU A 21 -8.89 7.45 10.93
CA LEU A 21 -8.74 6.52 9.81
C LEU A 21 -9.94 5.58 9.70
N ILE A 22 -10.48 5.10 10.82
CA ILE A 22 -11.71 4.28 10.87
C ILE A 22 -12.92 5.13 10.47
N ALA A 23 -13.05 6.39 10.87
CA ALA A 23 -14.13 7.29 10.46
C ALA A 23 -14.00 7.66 8.98
N ALA A 24 -12.78 7.84 8.46
CA ALA A 24 -12.52 7.99 7.04
C ALA A 24 -12.88 6.70 6.26
N ILE A 25 -12.52 5.52 6.78
CA ILE A 25 -12.89 4.20 6.23
C ILE A 25 -14.41 4.00 6.28
N LEU A 26 -15.08 4.43 7.36
CA LEU A 26 -16.52 4.28 7.58
C LEU A 26 -17.34 5.45 7.01
N GLN A 27 -16.71 6.45 6.39
CA GLN A 27 -17.33 7.62 5.77
C GLN A 27 -18.31 8.39 6.69
N GLN A 28 -18.06 8.40 8.01
CA GLN A 28 -18.92 9.13 8.95
C GLN A 28 -18.35 10.51 9.28
N PRO A 29 -19.15 11.59 9.27
CA PRO A 29 -18.70 12.88 9.75
C PRO A 29 -18.51 12.81 11.28
N LEU A 30 -17.35 13.27 11.76
CA LEU A 30 -17.10 13.50 13.19
C LEU A 30 -17.90 14.75 13.62
N GLY A 31 -19.19 14.55 13.88
CA GLY A 31 -20.06 15.53 14.54
C GLY A 31 -19.96 15.39 16.07
N ASP A 32 -20.04 16.53 16.74
CA ASP A 32 -20.04 16.67 18.21
C ASP A 32 -21.34 16.08 18.79
N HIS A 33 -21.37 14.76 18.96
CA HIS A 33 -22.55 14.04 19.46
C HIS A 33 -22.28 13.51 20.87
N ARG A 34 -22.78 14.24 21.87
CA ARG A 34 -23.20 13.64 23.14
C ARG A 34 -24.09 12.44 22.84
N ILE A 35 -23.73 11.30 23.37
CA ILE A 35 -24.54 10.07 23.30
C ILE A 35 -25.77 10.30 24.18
N GLU A 36 -26.87 10.75 23.59
CA GLU A 36 -28.20 10.49 24.11
C GLU A 36 -28.69 9.17 23.51
N GLN A 37 -28.93 8.18 24.37
CA GLN A 37 -29.62 6.95 24.00
C GLN A 37 -31.05 7.29 23.61
N THR A 38 -31.35 7.31 22.32
CA THR A 38 -32.72 7.18 21.83
C THR A 38 -32.93 5.81 21.21
N THR A 39 -33.80 5.06 21.88
CA THR A 39 -34.24 3.71 21.51
C THR A 39 -35.22 3.72 20.35
N LYS A 40 -35.15 2.65 19.55
CA LYS A 40 -36.17 2.06 18.67
C LYS A 40 -36.48 2.81 17.37
N ASP A 41 -35.84 2.35 16.31
CA ASP A 41 -36.53 1.86 15.10
C ASP A 41 -35.69 0.74 14.48
N THR A 42 -36.06 -0.50 14.80
CA THR A 42 -35.42 -1.72 14.28
C THR A 42 -35.98 -2.07 12.91
N ILE A 43 -35.18 -1.89 11.86
CA ILE A 43 -35.39 -2.57 10.57
C ILE A 43 -35.01 -4.06 10.77
N PRO A 44 -35.85 -5.05 10.39
CA PRO A 44 -35.51 -6.45 10.58
C PRO A 44 -34.37 -6.87 9.64
N LEU A 45 -33.23 -7.25 10.21
CA LEU A 45 -32.15 -7.95 9.51
C LEU A 45 -32.49 -9.44 9.45
N HIS A 46 -32.92 -9.93 8.29
CA HIS A 46 -33.04 -11.36 8.04
C HIS A 46 -31.75 -11.90 7.43
N TYR A 47 -31.03 -12.71 8.22
CA TYR A 47 -29.88 -13.49 7.79
C TYR A 47 -30.38 -14.85 7.30
N THR A 48 -30.09 -15.20 6.05
CA THR A 48 -30.36 -16.55 5.50
C THR A 48 -29.10 -17.12 4.90
N ASP A 49 -28.67 -18.26 5.44
CA ASP A 49 -27.57 -19.07 4.93
C ASP A 49 -28.07 -20.00 3.80
N GLN A 50 -27.42 -19.87 2.64
CA GLN A 50 -27.43 -20.67 1.41
C GLN A 50 -28.72 -21.27 0.78
N SER A 51 -28.91 -20.94 -0.50
CA SER A 51 -29.34 -21.84 -1.59
C SER A 51 -28.95 -21.24 -2.96
N PRO A 52 -28.65 -22.05 -4.00
CA PRO A 52 -28.17 -21.55 -5.28
C PRO A 52 -29.28 -20.80 -6.03
N VAL A 53 -29.13 -19.48 -6.11
CA VAL A 53 -30.09 -18.60 -6.82
C VAL A 53 -29.96 -18.87 -8.32
N ARG A 54 -30.97 -19.52 -8.92
CA ARG A 54 -31.17 -19.51 -10.37
C ARG A 54 -31.29 -18.05 -10.83
N PRO A 55 -30.78 -17.67 -12.02
CA PRO A 55 -30.97 -16.32 -12.54
C PRO A 55 -32.48 -16.07 -12.69
N GLN A 56 -33.06 -15.31 -11.76
CA GLN A 56 -34.39 -14.77 -11.95
C GLN A 56 -34.30 -13.81 -13.14
N GLN A 57 -35.16 -14.03 -14.13
CA GLN A 57 -35.44 -13.02 -15.15
C GLN A 57 -35.78 -11.72 -14.40
N PHE A 58 -35.03 -10.66 -14.63
CA PHE A 58 -35.29 -9.34 -14.08
C PHE A 58 -36.63 -8.83 -14.65
N SER A 59 -37.74 -9.22 -14.02
CA SER A 59 -39.00 -8.51 -14.15
C SER A 59 -38.84 -7.19 -13.39
N THR A 60 -38.77 -6.10 -14.15
CA THR A 60 -39.02 -4.70 -13.76
C THR A 60 -39.05 -4.42 -12.25
N LEU A 61 -37.88 -4.26 -11.64
CA LEU A 61 -37.75 -3.71 -10.29
C LEU A 61 -38.16 -2.23 -10.31
N THR A 62 -39.02 -1.81 -9.40
CA THR A 62 -39.38 -0.40 -9.24
C THR A 62 -38.33 0.33 -8.38
N LYS A 63 -38.25 1.67 -8.47
CA LYS A 63 -37.32 2.48 -7.65
C LYS A 63 -37.54 2.33 -6.13
N GLU A 64 -38.72 1.91 -5.71
CA GLU A 64 -39.07 1.67 -4.30
C GLU A 64 -38.56 0.30 -3.80
N ASP A 65 -38.47 -0.70 -4.68
CA ASP A 65 -38.08 -2.07 -4.31
C ASP A 65 -36.60 -2.16 -3.89
N ILE A 66 -35.72 -1.39 -4.52
CA ILE A 66 -34.25 -1.45 -4.33
C ILE A 66 -33.80 -1.00 -2.92
N PHE A 67 -34.59 -0.19 -2.23
CA PHE A 67 -34.30 0.31 -0.87
C PHE A 67 -35.17 -0.31 0.22
N SER A 68 -36.16 -1.12 -0.15
CA SER A 68 -37.04 -1.78 0.81
C SER A 68 -36.31 -2.78 1.71
N GLN A 69 -35.16 -3.31 1.26
CA GLN A 69 -34.34 -4.28 1.99
C GLN A 69 -32.84 -4.08 1.69
N CYS A 70 -32.02 -3.93 2.74
CA CYS A 70 -30.56 -4.00 2.60
C CYS A 70 -30.11 -5.47 2.64
N ARG A 71 -30.01 -6.11 1.47
CA ARG A 71 -29.53 -7.50 1.35
C ARG A 71 -28.02 -7.54 1.17
N LEU A 72 -27.30 -7.59 2.28
CA LEU A 72 -25.86 -7.81 2.29
C LEU A 72 -25.57 -9.26 1.92
N THR A 73 -25.04 -9.47 0.72
CA THR A 73 -24.76 -10.82 0.19
C THR A 73 -23.27 -11.09 0.28
N ILE A 74 -22.89 -12.25 0.82
CA ILE A 74 -21.51 -12.75 0.72
C ILE A 74 -21.44 -13.58 -0.56
N HIS A 75 -20.68 -13.08 -1.53
CA HIS A 75 -20.51 -13.78 -2.80
C HIS A 75 -19.56 -14.97 -2.65
N ASP A 76 -19.90 -16.10 -3.27
CA ASP A 76 -19.02 -17.26 -3.38
C ASP A 76 -17.77 -16.87 -4.18
N PRO A 77 -16.57 -16.90 -3.55
CA PRO A 77 -15.34 -16.57 -4.23
C PRO A 77 -14.94 -17.64 -5.26
N TYR A 78 -15.57 -18.80 -5.36
CA TYR A 78 -15.18 -19.89 -6.28
C TYR A 78 -16.25 -20.26 -7.32
N SER A 79 -17.08 -19.29 -7.73
CA SER A 79 -18.14 -19.55 -8.71
C SER A 79 -17.58 -20.18 -10.00
N ALA A 80 -18.36 -21.07 -10.64
CA ALA A 80 -17.94 -21.77 -11.86
C ALA A 80 -17.61 -20.83 -13.03
N ALA A 81 -18.08 -19.58 -13.00
CA ALA A 81 -17.70 -18.55 -13.96
C ALA A 81 -16.29 -18.01 -13.67
N ILE A 82 -15.95 -17.76 -12.40
CA ILE A 82 -14.61 -17.32 -11.98
C ILE A 82 -13.57 -18.41 -12.21
N ASN A 83 -13.87 -19.66 -11.83
CA ASN A 83 -12.87 -20.73 -11.92
C ASN A 83 -12.36 -20.94 -13.37
N ARG A 84 -13.15 -20.55 -14.37
CA ARG A 84 -12.75 -20.59 -15.78
C ARG A 84 -11.78 -19.48 -16.19
N THR A 85 -11.68 -18.40 -15.41
CA THR A 85 -10.78 -17.27 -15.69
C THR A 85 -9.46 -17.34 -14.92
N ILE A 86 -9.31 -18.31 -14.01
CA ILE A 86 -8.12 -18.44 -13.17
C ILE A 86 -7.01 -19.16 -13.94
N GLU A 87 -5.82 -18.55 -13.96
CA GLU A 87 -4.60 -19.16 -14.46
C GLU A 87 -3.56 -19.25 -13.34
N TRP A 88 -3.01 -20.45 -13.13
CA TRP A 88 -1.98 -20.70 -12.12
C TRP A 88 -0.61 -20.69 -12.78
N ARG A 89 -0.08 -19.49 -13.03
CA ARG A 89 1.28 -19.30 -13.57
C ARG A 89 2.14 -18.52 -12.57
N ASP A 90 3.26 -19.11 -12.18
CA ASP A 90 4.27 -18.46 -11.35
C ASP A 90 5.25 -17.71 -12.27
N PRO A 91 5.31 -16.36 -12.22
CA PRO A 91 6.18 -15.55 -13.07
C PRO A 91 7.67 -15.79 -12.82
N LEU A 92 8.03 -16.43 -11.71
CA LEU A 92 9.40 -16.76 -11.31
C LEU A 92 9.81 -18.18 -11.69
N THR A 93 8.97 -18.91 -12.44
CA THR A 93 9.34 -20.21 -12.98
C THR A 93 10.61 -20.11 -13.83
N GLY A 94 11.67 -20.85 -13.45
CA GLY A 94 12.94 -20.88 -14.18
C GLY A 94 13.90 -19.72 -13.87
N CYS A 95 13.62 -18.89 -12.86
CA CYS A 95 14.56 -17.89 -12.37
C CYS A 95 15.78 -18.53 -11.65
N GLN A 96 16.85 -17.75 -11.46
CA GLN A 96 18.08 -18.19 -10.78
C GLN A 96 17.86 -18.30 -9.26
N ARG A 97 17.35 -19.45 -8.81
CA ARG A 97 17.23 -19.77 -7.38
C ARG A 97 18.61 -19.68 -6.70
N GLY A 98 18.70 -18.95 -5.58
CA GLY A 98 19.96 -18.71 -4.87
C GLY A 98 20.82 -17.55 -5.40
N TYR A 99 20.27 -16.71 -6.28
CA TYR A 99 20.90 -15.43 -6.60
C TYR A 99 21.10 -14.60 -5.33
N GLU A 100 22.30 -14.03 -5.19
CA GLU A 100 22.60 -12.99 -4.21
C GLU A 100 23.41 -11.90 -4.94
N PRO A 101 23.17 -10.61 -4.65
CA PRO A 101 23.85 -9.51 -5.31
C PRO A 101 25.37 -9.55 -5.19
N ALA A 102 26.06 -8.94 -6.15
CA ALA A 102 27.51 -8.75 -6.15
C ALA A 102 28.02 -7.85 -5.03
N THR A 103 27.16 -6.96 -4.55
CA THR A 103 27.43 -6.01 -3.49
C THR A 103 26.50 -6.26 -2.31
N GLN A 104 26.90 -5.79 -1.12
CA GLN A 104 26.08 -5.83 0.08
C GLN A 104 26.09 -4.46 0.75
N LEU A 105 24.93 -4.03 1.25
CA LEU A 105 24.77 -2.82 2.05
C LEU A 105 24.49 -3.24 3.49
N VAL A 106 25.46 -3.03 4.38
CA VAL A 106 25.39 -3.45 5.78
C VAL A 106 25.85 -2.28 6.66
N ASP A 107 25.01 -1.89 7.61
CA ASP A 107 25.23 -0.77 8.54
C ASP A 107 25.61 0.52 7.83
N GLY A 108 24.86 0.89 6.78
CA GLY A 108 25.13 2.09 5.99
C GLY A 108 26.39 2.03 5.14
N LYS A 109 27.04 0.88 5.00
CA LYS A 109 28.27 0.73 4.21
C LYS A 109 28.10 -0.26 3.08
N ILE A 110 28.36 0.17 1.85
CA ILE A 110 28.37 -0.67 0.65
C ILE A 110 29.75 -1.32 0.49
N SER A 111 29.76 -2.59 0.11
CA SER A 111 30.98 -3.33 -0.24
C SER A 111 30.70 -4.41 -1.27
N ILE A 112 31.75 -4.97 -1.87
CA ILE A 112 31.64 -6.21 -2.64
C ILE A 112 31.33 -7.36 -1.67
N ALA A 113 30.39 -8.23 -2.05
CA ALA A 113 30.04 -9.38 -1.24
C ALA A 113 31.15 -10.45 -1.30
N PRO A 114 31.54 -11.09 -0.17
CA PRO A 114 32.71 -11.98 -0.11
C PRO A 114 32.75 -13.13 -1.13
N ARG A 115 31.59 -13.60 -1.59
CA ARG A 115 31.50 -14.67 -2.61
C ARG A 115 31.86 -14.23 -4.02
N TRP A 116 32.00 -12.93 -4.25
CA TRP A 116 32.21 -12.30 -5.55
C TRP A 116 33.60 -11.67 -5.70
N THR A 117 34.36 -11.56 -4.61
CA THR A 117 35.70 -10.95 -4.53
C THR A 117 36.67 -11.47 -5.60
N ASP A 118 36.63 -12.78 -5.89
CA ASP A 118 37.51 -13.42 -6.90
C ASP A 118 36.92 -13.41 -8.33
N LYS A 119 35.69 -12.96 -8.51
CA LYS A 119 34.93 -13.02 -9.78
C LYS A 119 34.71 -11.65 -10.42
N ILE A 120 34.97 -10.58 -9.66
CA ILE A 120 34.69 -9.20 -10.03
C ILE A 120 36.01 -8.45 -10.09
N GLY A 121 36.22 -7.72 -11.19
CA GLY A 121 37.38 -6.84 -11.30
C GLY A 121 37.14 -5.49 -10.65
N HIS A 122 35.89 -5.00 -10.69
CA HIS A 122 35.55 -3.65 -10.27
C HIS A 122 34.03 -3.50 -10.03
N CYS A 123 33.63 -2.86 -8.92
CA CYS A 123 32.26 -2.40 -8.71
C CYS A 123 32.23 -0.89 -8.50
N ARG A 124 31.07 -0.29 -8.73
CA ARG A 124 30.79 1.10 -8.38
C ARG A 124 29.41 1.25 -7.80
N ALA A 125 29.25 2.20 -6.89
CA ALA A 125 27.98 2.47 -6.23
C ALA A 125 27.69 3.98 -6.15
N ARG A 126 26.41 4.34 -6.09
CA ARG A 126 25.97 5.73 -5.86
C ARG A 126 24.60 5.80 -5.21
N CYS A 127 24.34 6.91 -4.54
CA CYS A 127 23.02 7.23 -3.98
C CYS A 127 22.02 7.63 -5.07
N HIS A 128 20.78 7.18 -4.94
CA HIS A 128 19.65 7.62 -5.76
C HIS A 128 18.61 8.31 -4.87
N GLU A 129 18.58 9.63 -4.90
CA GLU A 129 17.70 10.45 -4.06
C GLU A 129 16.36 10.76 -4.74
N TYR A 130 15.34 11.09 -3.96
CA TYR A 130 14.05 11.54 -4.48
C TYR A 130 14.20 12.86 -5.25
N ALA A 131 13.67 12.89 -6.48
CA ALA A 131 13.50 14.13 -7.26
C ALA A 131 12.01 14.42 -7.48
N SER A 132 11.29 13.42 -7.97
CA SER A 132 9.84 13.42 -8.15
C SER A 132 9.35 11.98 -8.29
N VAL A 133 8.05 11.78 -8.45
CA VAL A 133 7.46 10.43 -8.62
C VAL A 133 8.14 9.60 -9.72
N ARG A 134 8.59 10.22 -10.82
CA ARG A 134 9.19 9.50 -11.97
C ARG A 134 10.69 9.72 -12.13
N LYS A 135 11.33 10.51 -11.27
CA LYS A 135 12.74 10.90 -11.41
C LYS A 135 13.47 10.76 -10.07
N TYR A 136 14.72 10.39 -10.16
CA TYR A 136 15.65 10.39 -9.03
C TYR A 136 16.84 11.31 -9.34
N ILE A 137 17.53 11.79 -8.31
CA ILE A 137 18.79 12.53 -8.44
C ILE A 137 19.93 11.54 -8.16
N PRO A 138 20.78 11.21 -9.15
CA PRO A 138 21.96 10.39 -8.91
C PRO A 138 23.04 11.20 -8.18
N GLY A 139 23.58 10.64 -7.11
CA GLY A 139 24.82 11.08 -6.49
C GLY A 139 26.07 10.72 -7.31
N PRO A 140 27.26 11.16 -6.88
CA PRO A 140 28.52 10.80 -7.52
C PRO A 140 28.78 9.29 -7.40
N TRP A 141 29.51 8.75 -8.37
CA TRP A 141 30.00 7.37 -8.31
C TRP A 141 31.12 7.25 -7.28
N ILE A 142 31.06 6.18 -6.51
CA ILE A 142 32.13 5.71 -5.64
C ILE A 142 32.60 4.37 -6.20
N GLU A 143 33.89 4.27 -6.48
CA GLU A 143 34.51 3.04 -6.94
C GLU A 143 34.78 2.12 -5.74
N LEU A 144 34.57 0.81 -5.94
CA LEU A 144 34.70 -0.22 -4.93
C LEU A 144 35.63 -1.31 -5.44
N GLY A 145 36.79 -1.42 -4.80
CA GLY A 145 37.67 -2.57 -4.87
C GLY A 145 37.18 -3.75 -4.02
N PRO A 146 37.83 -4.92 -4.14
CA PRO A 146 37.39 -6.15 -3.47
C PRO A 146 37.31 -6.07 -1.94
N ASN A 147 38.14 -5.23 -1.32
CA ASN A 147 38.20 -5.05 0.14
C ASN A 147 37.63 -3.71 0.60
N ASP A 148 37.09 -2.90 -0.32
CA ASP A 148 36.62 -1.56 0.02
C ASP A 148 35.25 -1.62 0.70
N ARG A 149 35.08 -0.70 1.66
CA ARG A 149 33.81 -0.44 2.33
C ARG A 149 33.56 1.07 2.32
N ALA A 150 32.53 1.51 1.62
CA ALA A 150 32.20 2.93 1.49
C ALA A 150 30.91 3.28 2.24
N PRO A 151 30.85 4.37 3.00
CA PRO A 151 29.62 4.84 3.63
C PRO A 151 28.63 5.36 2.58
N MET A 152 27.33 5.10 2.79
CA MET A 152 26.22 5.55 1.97
C MET A 152 25.16 6.19 2.84
N GLU A 153 25.04 7.51 2.77
CA GLU A 153 24.12 8.33 3.59
C GLU A 153 22.77 8.57 2.89
N CYS A 154 22.24 7.52 2.25
CA CYS A 154 21.00 7.57 1.49
C CYS A 154 20.23 6.26 1.61
N ASP A 155 18.91 6.32 1.46
CA ASP A 155 18.05 5.14 1.54
C ASP A 155 18.29 4.16 0.39
N PHE A 156 18.62 4.67 -0.80
CA PHE A 156 18.74 3.84 -2.00
C PHE A 156 20.12 3.92 -2.64
N VAL A 157 20.76 2.77 -2.77
CA VAL A 157 22.11 2.64 -3.31
C VAL A 157 22.06 1.77 -4.56
N TYR A 158 22.30 2.38 -5.71
CA TYR A 158 22.47 1.66 -6.96
C TYR A 158 23.92 1.22 -7.12
N ALA A 159 24.13 -0.06 -7.43
CA ALA A 159 25.44 -0.65 -7.64
C ALA A 159 25.53 -1.36 -9.00
N GLU A 160 26.69 -1.25 -9.63
CA GLU A 160 27.03 -1.91 -10.89
C GLU A 160 28.42 -2.54 -10.78
N CYS A 161 28.54 -3.80 -11.21
CA CYS A 161 29.76 -4.56 -11.10
C CYS A 161 30.19 -5.16 -12.43
N LEU A 162 31.48 -5.05 -12.72
CA LEU A 162 32.15 -5.59 -13.90
C LEU A 162 32.92 -6.85 -13.53
N GLY A 163 32.76 -7.90 -14.34
CA GLY A 163 33.61 -9.08 -14.26
C GLY A 163 35.02 -8.79 -14.75
N LEU A 164 35.93 -9.76 -14.61
CA LEU A 164 37.33 -9.62 -15.06
C LEU A 164 37.46 -9.30 -16.57
N GLY A 165 36.49 -9.71 -17.38
CA GLY A 165 36.42 -9.38 -18.81
C GLY A 165 35.86 -7.99 -19.14
N GLY A 166 35.62 -7.13 -18.15
CA GLY A 166 35.15 -5.75 -18.35
C GLY A 166 33.66 -5.60 -18.66
N HIS A 167 32.90 -6.69 -18.73
CA HIS A 167 31.45 -6.67 -18.93
C HIS A 167 30.70 -6.61 -17.60
N ILE A 168 29.55 -5.92 -17.58
CA ILE A 168 28.64 -5.88 -16.43
C ILE A 168 28.14 -7.30 -16.14
N VAL A 169 28.51 -7.82 -14.96
CA VAL A 169 28.08 -9.12 -14.44
C VAL A 169 26.92 -9.00 -13.45
N ASP A 170 26.79 -7.84 -12.79
CA ASP A 170 25.68 -7.60 -11.88
C ASP A 170 25.29 -6.11 -11.80
N GLN A 171 23.99 -5.88 -11.63
CA GLN A 171 23.38 -4.59 -11.32
C GLN A 171 22.31 -4.82 -10.27
N TYR A 172 22.34 -4.03 -9.19
CA TYR A 172 21.38 -4.17 -8.10
C TYR A 172 21.12 -2.82 -7.43
N ILE A 173 19.93 -2.66 -6.86
CA ILE A 173 19.57 -1.51 -6.04
C ILE A 173 19.30 -1.98 -4.62
N HIS A 174 20.12 -1.50 -3.68
CA HIS A 174 19.94 -1.74 -2.26
C HIS A 174 19.02 -0.68 -1.67
N SER A 175 18.33 -1.06 -0.61
CA SER A 175 17.54 -0.17 0.24
C SER A 175 18.07 -0.23 1.67
N GLN A 176 17.90 0.85 2.41
CA GLN A 176 18.07 0.96 3.86
C GLN A 176 17.21 2.11 4.38
N ILE A 177 17.10 2.26 5.69
CA ILE A 177 16.50 3.45 6.31
C ILE A 177 17.61 4.26 6.95
N VAL A 178 17.92 5.42 6.39
CA VAL A 178 18.83 6.38 7.01
C VAL A 178 18.01 7.24 7.97
N GLU A 179 18.12 6.94 9.27
CA GLU A 179 17.36 7.66 10.29
C GLU A 179 17.67 9.16 10.28
N THR A 180 16.63 9.98 10.25
CA THR A 180 16.73 11.44 10.19
C THR A 180 15.72 12.10 11.10
N GLU A 181 16.10 13.25 11.68
CA GLU A 181 15.17 14.13 12.41
C GLU A 181 14.57 15.23 11.55
N LYS A 182 14.97 15.32 10.27
CA LYS A 182 14.40 16.29 9.34
C LYS A 182 12.92 15.96 9.12
N ARG A 183 12.08 16.98 9.31
CA ARG A 183 10.68 16.95 8.86
C ARG A 183 10.61 17.39 7.42
N THR A 184 9.72 16.75 6.67
CA THR A 184 9.43 17.10 5.29
C THR A 184 8.48 18.31 5.20
N TYR A 185 7.77 18.62 6.29
CA TYR A 185 6.80 19.72 6.39
C TYR A 185 7.01 20.62 7.60
N SER A 186 6.67 21.91 7.44
CA SER A 186 6.62 22.90 8.52
C SER A 186 5.33 22.75 9.34
N SER A 187 5.40 23.05 10.64
CA SER A 187 4.26 23.01 11.57
C SER A 187 3.29 24.18 11.45
N SER A 188 3.57 25.18 10.59
CA SER A 188 2.85 26.46 10.53
C SER A 188 1.46 26.39 9.89
N ASP A 189 1.14 25.34 9.14
CA ASP A 189 0.06 25.44 8.13
C ASP A 189 -1.28 24.80 8.59
N PHE A 190 -1.28 24.11 9.74
CA PHE A 190 -2.50 23.53 10.35
C PHE A 190 -2.23 23.17 11.82
N GLU A 191 -3.04 23.65 12.75
CA GLU A 191 -2.95 23.28 14.17
C GLU A 191 -3.76 22.01 14.44
N LEU A 192 -3.09 20.98 14.97
CA LEU A 192 -3.77 19.82 15.53
C LEU A 192 -4.25 20.15 16.95
N PRO A 193 -5.43 19.65 17.38
CA PRO A 193 -5.86 19.76 18.77
C PRO A 193 -4.75 19.24 19.70
N ARG A 194 -4.33 20.06 20.66
CA ARG A 194 -3.33 19.69 21.67
C ARG A 194 -3.99 18.80 22.72
N GLU A 195 -4.14 17.52 22.40
CA GLU A 195 -4.46 16.51 23.41
C GLU A 195 -3.22 15.68 23.73
N ASP A 196 -3.07 15.31 25.00
CA ASP A 196 -2.07 14.33 25.42
C ASP A 196 -2.61 12.93 25.10
N PHE A 197 -2.12 12.37 24.00
CA PHE A 197 -2.65 11.12 23.46
C PHE A 197 -2.08 9.86 24.13
N GLY A 198 -1.20 10.00 25.14
CA GLY A 198 -0.46 8.88 25.72
C GLY A 198 0.52 8.23 24.72
N PRO A 199 0.90 6.95 24.90
CA PRO A 199 1.73 6.23 23.94
C PRO A 199 1.05 6.17 22.58
N LEU A 200 1.73 6.67 21.55
CA LEU A 200 1.24 6.72 20.18
C LEU A 200 1.49 5.37 19.49
N PRO A 201 0.45 4.61 19.10
CA PRO A 201 0.62 3.33 18.42
C PRO A 201 1.10 3.53 16.99
N ASN A 202 1.80 2.54 16.43
CA ASN A 202 2.14 2.56 15.02
C ASN A 202 0.89 2.38 14.15
N VAL A 203 0.94 2.85 12.90
CA VAL A 203 -0.16 2.69 11.93
C VAL A 203 0.43 2.26 10.60
N HIS A 204 0.01 1.10 10.09
CA HIS A 204 0.49 0.55 8.83
C HIS A 204 -0.68 0.15 7.94
N ILE A 205 -0.73 0.73 6.74
CA ILE A 205 -1.73 0.44 5.72
C ILE A 205 -1.04 -0.32 4.59
N PHE A 206 -1.42 -1.58 4.39
CA PHE A 206 -1.01 -2.43 3.29
C PHE A 206 -2.18 -2.52 2.30
N LEU A 207 -1.96 -2.02 1.09
CA LEU A 207 -2.96 -1.92 0.04
C LEU A 207 -2.47 -2.63 -1.21
N ILE A 208 -3.32 -3.46 -1.81
CA ILE A 208 -3.05 -4.12 -3.10
C ILE A 208 -4.01 -3.57 -4.16
N ASP A 209 -3.46 -2.97 -5.20
CA ASP A 209 -4.25 -2.34 -6.27
C ASP A 209 -5.06 -3.39 -7.05
N SER A 210 -6.30 -3.05 -7.40
CA SER A 210 -7.17 -3.84 -8.27
C SER A 210 -7.59 -5.20 -7.69
N VAL A 211 -7.55 -5.33 -6.36
CA VAL A 211 -7.95 -6.55 -5.64
C VAL A 211 -9.25 -6.34 -4.86
N SER A 212 -10.27 -7.15 -5.19
CA SER A 212 -11.51 -7.22 -4.38
C SER A 212 -11.36 -8.18 -3.19
N SER A 213 -12.25 -8.06 -2.18
CA SER A 213 -12.31 -9.02 -1.06
C SER A 213 -12.48 -10.47 -1.54
N THR A 214 -13.30 -10.71 -2.58
CA THR A 214 -13.47 -12.07 -3.12
C THR A 214 -12.22 -12.60 -3.82
N GLN A 215 -11.42 -11.73 -4.44
CA GLN A 215 -10.12 -12.12 -5.00
C GLN A 215 -9.08 -12.42 -3.94
N ALA A 216 -8.98 -11.58 -2.91
CA ALA A 216 -8.09 -11.83 -1.79
C ALA A 216 -8.41 -13.18 -1.14
N ARG A 217 -9.69 -13.51 -0.94
CA ARG A 217 -10.12 -14.84 -0.43
C ARG A 217 -9.68 -16.00 -1.32
N ARG A 218 -9.68 -15.83 -2.64
CA ARG A 218 -9.22 -16.88 -3.57
C ARG A 218 -7.71 -17.04 -3.57
N PHE A 219 -6.99 -15.92 -3.65
CA PHE A 219 -5.58 -15.91 -4.02
C PHE A 219 -4.64 -15.70 -2.84
N LEU A 220 -5.14 -15.23 -1.69
CA LEU A 220 -4.36 -14.99 -0.48
C LEU A 220 -4.91 -15.73 0.77
N PRO A 221 -5.36 -17.00 0.66
CA PRO A 221 -6.00 -17.68 1.79
C PRO A 221 -5.09 -17.83 3.01
N LYS A 222 -3.78 -18.07 2.84
CA LYS A 222 -2.86 -18.21 3.99
C LYS A 222 -2.61 -16.89 4.69
N THR A 223 -2.43 -15.82 3.91
CA THR A 223 -2.26 -14.47 4.43
C THR A 223 -3.49 -14.05 5.23
N LEU A 224 -4.69 -14.26 4.69
CA LEU A 224 -5.94 -13.91 5.37
C LEU A 224 -6.15 -14.75 6.63
N ASP A 225 -5.88 -16.06 6.59
CA ASP A 225 -5.93 -16.94 7.77
C ASP A 225 -5.00 -16.45 8.89
N PHE A 226 -3.76 -16.11 8.55
CA PHE A 226 -2.79 -15.57 9.51
C PHE A 226 -3.27 -14.24 10.11
N LEU A 227 -3.73 -13.31 9.27
CA LEU A 227 -4.22 -12.01 9.73
C LEU A 227 -5.45 -12.15 10.65
N GLU A 228 -6.43 -12.97 10.26
CA GLU A 228 -7.69 -13.14 11.02
C GLU A 228 -7.46 -13.93 12.32
N HIS A 229 -6.73 -15.04 12.27
CA HIS A 229 -6.65 -15.98 13.39
C HIS A 229 -5.42 -15.81 14.28
N GLN A 230 -4.28 -15.38 13.74
CA GLN A 230 -3.05 -15.16 14.52
C GLN A 230 -2.94 -13.70 14.98
N MET A 231 -3.16 -12.74 14.07
CA MET A 231 -3.12 -11.31 14.42
C MET A 231 -4.45 -10.77 14.97
N GLY A 232 -5.51 -11.59 15.01
CA GLY A 232 -6.82 -11.19 15.54
C GLY A 232 -7.56 -10.17 14.68
N GLY A 233 -7.27 -10.15 13.37
CA GLY A 233 -7.85 -9.24 12.41
C GLY A 233 -9.37 -9.36 12.29
N VAL A 234 -10.03 -8.24 11.99
CA VAL A 234 -11.48 -8.17 11.76
C VAL A 234 -11.74 -7.87 10.29
N HIS A 235 -12.47 -8.75 9.63
CA HIS A 235 -12.83 -8.60 8.23
C HIS A 235 -14.05 -7.67 8.05
N PHE A 236 -13.88 -6.60 7.28
CA PHE A 236 -14.97 -5.72 6.88
C PHE A 236 -15.57 -6.14 5.52
N HIS A 237 -16.50 -7.09 5.54
CA HIS A 237 -17.05 -7.71 4.31
C HIS A 237 -17.77 -6.76 3.36
N HIS A 238 -18.22 -5.62 3.86
CA HIS A 238 -19.08 -4.66 3.14
C HIS A 238 -18.46 -3.26 3.08
N LEU A 239 -17.13 -3.17 3.23
CA LEU A 239 -16.41 -1.95 2.91
C LEU A 239 -16.45 -1.74 1.39
N ASN A 240 -16.96 -0.58 0.96
CA ASN A 240 -17.14 -0.25 -0.45
C ASN A 240 -16.18 0.83 -0.90
N LYS A 241 -15.83 0.76 -2.19
CA LYS A 241 -15.07 1.79 -2.89
C LYS A 241 -15.91 3.05 -3.10
N VAL A 242 -15.26 4.21 -3.11
CA VAL A 242 -15.85 5.54 -3.37
C VAL A 242 -15.96 5.83 -4.86
N GLY A 243 -15.04 5.30 -5.67
CA GLY A 243 -15.03 5.55 -7.10
C GLY A 243 -14.45 4.41 -7.92
N ASP A 244 -14.33 4.62 -9.23
CA ASP A 244 -14.02 3.52 -10.13
C ASP A 244 -12.59 2.98 -9.98
N ASN A 245 -11.60 3.87 -9.88
CA ASN A 245 -10.16 3.53 -9.91
C ASN A 245 -9.40 4.01 -8.65
N SER A 246 -8.08 3.83 -8.63
CA SER A 246 -7.20 4.11 -7.49
C SER A 246 -7.33 5.55 -6.97
N ARG A 247 -7.47 6.53 -7.87
CA ARG A 247 -7.45 7.96 -7.52
C ARG A 247 -8.63 8.40 -6.62
N PRO A 248 -9.91 8.24 -7.01
CA PRO A 248 -11.03 8.65 -6.16
C PRO A 248 -11.07 7.91 -4.82
N ASN A 249 -10.65 6.64 -4.80
CA ASN A 249 -10.58 5.84 -3.57
C ASN A 249 -9.48 6.34 -2.64
N GLY A 250 -8.28 6.57 -3.19
CA GLY A 250 -7.14 7.08 -2.44
C GLY A 250 -7.33 8.50 -1.92
N TYR A 251 -7.94 9.40 -2.70
CA TYR A 251 -8.28 10.75 -2.23
C TYR A 251 -9.34 10.73 -1.12
N ALA A 252 -10.34 9.85 -1.22
CA ALA A 252 -11.31 9.70 -0.15
C ALA A 252 -10.64 9.17 1.13
N LEU A 253 -9.78 8.16 1.01
CA LEU A 253 -9.10 7.54 2.16
C LEU A 253 -8.08 8.46 2.83
N PHE A 254 -7.23 9.12 2.06
CA PHE A 254 -6.08 9.86 2.59
C PHE A 254 -6.30 11.36 2.73
N LEU A 255 -7.33 11.90 2.08
CA LEU A 255 -7.67 13.32 2.11
C LEU A 255 -9.07 13.59 2.67
N GLY A 256 -9.92 12.56 2.78
CA GLY A 256 -11.33 12.74 3.13
C GLY A 256 -12.11 13.52 2.07
N LYS A 257 -11.67 13.49 0.80
CA LYS A 257 -12.25 14.30 -0.29
C LYS A 257 -12.72 13.46 -1.46
N ARG A 258 -13.94 13.75 -1.94
CA ARG A 258 -14.44 13.23 -3.22
C ARG A 258 -13.90 14.06 -4.38
N VAL A 259 -13.16 13.43 -5.28
CA VAL A 259 -12.60 14.08 -6.48
C VAL A 259 -13.37 13.78 -7.76
N TYR A 260 -14.14 12.69 -7.78
CA TYR A 260 -15.06 12.33 -8.87
C TYR A 260 -16.50 12.37 -8.40
N GLU A 261 -17.41 12.51 -9.35
CA GLU A 261 -18.84 12.38 -9.12
C GLU A 261 -19.16 10.95 -8.67
N MET A 262 -20.01 10.83 -7.65
CA MET A 262 -20.56 9.55 -7.22
C MET A 262 -21.99 9.47 -7.72
N GLU A 263 -22.19 8.62 -8.73
CA GLU A 263 -23.50 8.31 -9.30
C GLU A 263 -24.35 7.60 -8.25
N ARG A 264 -25.42 8.25 -7.82
CA ARG A 264 -26.41 7.72 -6.88
C ARG A 264 -27.81 7.70 -7.49
N GLU A 265 -27.98 8.21 -8.71
CA GLU A 265 -29.26 8.17 -9.41
C GLU A 265 -29.79 6.74 -9.57
N ALA A 266 -28.92 5.79 -9.94
CA ALA A 266 -29.26 4.36 -10.00
C ALA A 266 -29.71 3.79 -8.64
N LEU A 267 -29.32 4.47 -7.56
CA LEU A 267 -29.67 4.20 -6.18
C LEU A 267 -30.74 5.19 -5.64
N GLY A 268 -31.55 5.80 -6.50
CA GLY A 268 -32.65 6.68 -6.10
C GLY A 268 -32.23 7.94 -5.32
N GLY A 269 -30.93 8.23 -5.23
CA GLY A 269 -30.38 9.40 -4.57
C GLY A 269 -29.86 10.43 -5.57
N GLU A 270 -29.61 11.64 -5.10
CA GLU A 270 -28.92 12.66 -5.89
C GLU A 270 -27.43 12.34 -6.00
N ASP A 271 -26.87 12.55 -7.19
CA ASP A 271 -25.45 12.38 -7.42
C ASP A 271 -24.63 13.34 -6.55
N LEU A 272 -23.59 12.80 -5.92
CA LEU A 272 -22.70 13.62 -5.11
C LEU A 272 -21.62 14.20 -6.01
N LYS A 273 -21.63 15.53 -6.15
CA LYS A 273 -20.64 16.26 -6.92
C LYS A 273 -19.26 16.19 -6.25
N PRO A 274 -18.18 16.28 -7.05
CA PRO A 274 -16.83 16.33 -6.52
C PRO A 274 -16.63 17.59 -5.66
N GLU A 275 -15.92 17.44 -4.55
CA GLU A 275 -15.52 18.54 -3.66
C GLU A 275 -14.30 19.30 -4.19
N MET A 276 -13.62 18.74 -5.19
CA MET A 276 -12.45 19.30 -5.83
C MET A 276 -12.62 19.26 -7.35
N SER A 277 -12.37 20.38 -8.02
CA SER A 277 -12.32 20.41 -9.48
C SER A 277 -11.16 19.57 -10.02
N TYR A 278 -11.24 19.18 -11.30
CA TYR A 278 -10.15 18.47 -11.97
C TYR A 278 -8.82 19.23 -11.92
N LYS A 279 -8.86 20.55 -12.10
CA LYS A 279 -7.69 21.41 -11.97
C LYS A 279 -7.07 21.29 -10.58
N GLN A 280 -7.88 21.41 -9.53
CA GLN A 280 -7.42 21.32 -8.15
C GLN A 280 -6.83 19.96 -7.84
N HIS A 281 -7.53 18.85 -8.15
CA HIS A 281 -7.01 17.56 -7.76
C HIS A 281 -5.89 17.05 -8.67
N CYS A 282 -5.78 17.48 -9.94
CA CYS A 282 -4.79 16.96 -10.90
C CYS A 282 -3.63 17.91 -11.20
N HIS A 283 -3.88 19.20 -11.44
CA HIS A 283 -2.88 20.15 -11.97
C HIS A 283 -2.22 21.03 -10.90
N GLU A 284 -2.64 20.91 -9.66
CA GLU A 284 -2.03 21.59 -8.52
C GLU A 284 -1.27 20.58 -7.67
N TYR A 285 -0.19 21.05 -7.03
CA TYR A 285 0.60 20.22 -6.14
C TYR A 285 -0.16 19.95 -4.84
N ARG A 286 0.09 18.79 -4.23
CA ARG A 286 -0.57 18.34 -2.99
C ARG A 286 0.22 18.70 -1.73
N ASP A 287 1.32 19.44 -1.87
CA ASP A 287 2.25 19.79 -0.78
C ASP A 287 1.61 20.58 0.37
N GLU A 288 0.55 21.35 0.10
CA GLU A 288 -0.19 22.12 1.12
C GLU A 288 -1.42 21.38 1.66
N ASP A 289 -1.82 20.26 1.04
CA ASP A 289 -3.01 19.52 1.47
C ASP A 289 -2.75 18.79 2.80
N ALA A 290 -3.79 18.70 3.64
CA ALA A 290 -3.82 17.98 4.92
C ALA A 290 -3.94 16.45 4.72
N VAL A 291 -3.01 15.88 3.95
CA VAL A 291 -2.96 14.44 3.67
C VAL A 291 -2.59 13.68 4.94
N ILE A 292 -3.21 12.52 5.16
CA ILE A 292 -3.11 11.76 6.42
C ILE A 292 -1.67 11.56 6.90
N PHE A 293 -0.73 11.16 6.03
CA PHE A 293 0.66 10.95 6.45
C PHE A 293 1.32 12.24 6.95
N LYS A 294 0.95 13.42 6.42
CA LYS A 294 1.49 14.69 6.93
C LYS A 294 0.92 15.04 8.28
N LEU A 295 -0.34 14.69 8.53
CA LEU A 295 -0.96 14.85 9.85
C LEU A 295 -0.22 13.99 10.88
N TYR A 296 0.09 12.74 10.54
CA TYR A 296 0.92 11.86 11.38
C TYR A 296 2.34 12.40 11.59
N GLU A 297 2.99 12.92 10.54
CA GLU A 297 4.31 13.54 10.68
C GLU A 297 4.30 14.76 11.62
N LYS A 298 3.23 15.58 11.57
CA LYS A 298 3.02 16.69 12.51
C LYS A 298 2.83 16.21 13.96
N MET A 299 2.25 15.04 14.17
CA MET A 299 2.16 14.37 15.49
C MET A 299 3.48 13.75 15.96
N GLY A 300 4.55 13.88 15.18
CA GLY A 300 5.89 13.37 15.54
C GLY A 300 6.16 11.95 15.05
N TYR A 301 5.30 11.38 14.20
CA TYR A 301 5.54 10.09 13.58
C TYR A 301 6.64 10.20 12.52
N LYS A 302 7.41 9.12 12.36
CA LYS A 302 8.19 8.89 11.14
C LYS A 302 7.26 8.30 10.09
N THR A 303 7.34 8.80 8.86
CA THR A 303 6.35 8.47 7.83
C THR A 303 6.96 7.80 6.62
N LEU A 304 6.27 6.78 6.09
CA LEU A 304 6.66 6.03 4.91
C LEU A 304 5.56 6.06 3.85
N TYR A 305 5.91 6.50 2.63
CA TYR A 305 5.10 6.32 1.43
C TYR A 305 5.80 5.34 0.48
N ASN A 306 5.23 4.15 0.37
CA ASN A 306 5.87 3.01 -0.28
C ASN A 306 5.00 2.48 -1.43
N GLU A 307 5.07 3.10 -2.61
CA GLU A 307 4.32 2.69 -3.80
C GLU A 307 5.24 2.28 -4.94
N GLU A 308 5.13 1.02 -5.38
CA GLU A 308 6.08 0.40 -6.33
C GLU A 308 5.76 0.62 -7.81
N TYR A 309 4.55 1.09 -8.14
CA TYR A 309 4.11 1.18 -9.53
C TYR A 309 5.09 1.98 -10.41
N LEU A 310 5.51 1.39 -11.53
CA LEU A 310 6.63 1.91 -12.33
C LEU A 310 6.38 3.32 -12.90
N THR A 311 5.18 3.57 -13.43
CA THR A 311 4.93 4.73 -14.30
C THR A 311 4.26 5.92 -13.59
N GLY A 312 4.04 5.82 -12.29
CA GLY A 312 3.41 6.87 -11.51
C GLY A 312 3.10 6.39 -10.11
N ASP A 313 2.34 7.21 -9.39
CA ASP A 313 1.72 6.84 -8.13
C ASP A 313 0.25 7.28 -8.14
N MET A 314 -0.46 6.95 -7.07
CA MET A 314 -1.87 7.31 -6.86
C MET A 314 -2.15 8.83 -7.00
N TRP A 315 -1.17 9.70 -6.74
CA TRP A 315 -1.32 11.16 -6.79
C TRP A 315 -1.02 11.75 -8.17
N SER A 316 -0.06 11.17 -8.89
CA SER A 316 0.48 11.66 -10.16
C SER A 316 -0.01 10.90 -11.40
N TRP A 317 -1.06 10.09 -11.27
CA TRP A 317 -1.70 9.38 -12.37
C TRP A 317 -3.08 9.95 -12.77
N PRO A 318 -3.39 10.22 -14.05
CA PRO A 318 -2.55 10.01 -15.24
C PRO A 318 -1.33 10.93 -15.27
N ALA A 319 -0.39 10.66 -16.18
CA ALA A 319 0.93 11.31 -16.19
C ALA A 319 0.94 12.84 -16.29
N THR A 320 -0.19 13.44 -16.65
CA THR A 320 -0.43 14.88 -16.68
C THR A 320 -0.70 15.49 -15.29
N CYS A 321 -1.05 14.68 -14.29
CA CYS A 321 -1.25 15.16 -12.92
C CYS A 321 0.07 15.34 -12.18
N ARG A 322 0.12 16.34 -11.30
CA ARG A 322 1.36 16.77 -10.64
C ARG A 322 1.73 15.93 -9.42
N GLY A 323 0.77 15.52 -8.60
CA GLY A 323 1.04 14.86 -7.32
C GLY A 323 1.74 15.80 -6.34
N PHE A 324 2.87 15.38 -5.76
CA PHE A 324 3.69 16.20 -4.86
C PHE A 324 4.92 16.78 -5.59
N GLU A 325 5.24 18.04 -5.30
CA GLU A 325 6.47 18.69 -5.74
C GLU A 325 7.65 18.26 -4.88
N LYS A 326 7.48 18.28 -3.55
CA LYS A 326 8.49 17.82 -2.60
C LYS A 326 8.27 16.34 -2.29
N GLN A 327 9.22 15.74 -1.57
CA GLN A 327 9.03 14.40 -1.04
C GLN A 327 7.77 14.37 -0.16
N PRO A 328 6.89 13.35 -0.25
CA PRO A 328 5.63 13.35 0.49
C PRO A 328 5.75 12.94 1.97
N THR A 329 6.83 12.27 2.37
CA THR A 329 6.98 11.62 3.68
C THR A 329 8.43 11.66 4.15
N THR A 330 8.72 11.23 5.39
CA THR A 330 10.11 11.09 5.87
C THR A 330 10.92 10.14 4.98
N HIS A 331 10.30 9.01 4.61
CA HIS A 331 10.86 7.97 3.74
C HIS A 331 9.93 7.72 2.55
N CYS A 332 10.45 7.73 1.33
CA CYS A 332 9.66 7.64 0.11
C CYS A 332 10.30 6.65 -0.87
N TYR A 333 9.56 5.61 -1.26
CA TYR A 333 10.08 4.52 -2.10
C TYR A 333 10.29 4.86 -3.58
N ARG A 334 9.74 6.00 -4.04
CA ARG A 334 9.73 6.40 -5.46
C ARG A 334 11.09 6.37 -6.18
N PRO A 335 12.26 6.56 -5.55
CA PRO A 335 13.54 6.40 -6.23
C PRO A 335 13.78 5.00 -6.82
N ILE A 336 13.26 3.91 -6.22
CA ILE A 336 13.42 2.56 -6.81
C ILE A 336 12.68 2.46 -8.15
N PRO A 337 11.35 2.66 -8.24
CA PRO A 337 10.64 2.59 -9.52
C PRO A 337 11.16 3.58 -10.56
N ALA A 338 11.57 4.80 -10.14
CA ALA A 338 12.21 5.77 -11.04
C ALA A 338 13.55 5.24 -11.60
N THR A 339 14.32 4.52 -10.79
CA THR A 339 15.56 3.86 -11.22
C THR A 339 15.27 2.74 -12.21
N LEU A 340 14.29 1.88 -11.93
CA LEU A 340 13.90 0.77 -12.80
C LEU A 340 13.36 1.26 -14.15
N LEU A 341 12.61 2.37 -14.14
CA LEU A 341 12.10 3.01 -15.35
C LEU A 341 13.25 3.57 -16.21
N ALA A 342 14.27 4.18 -15.59
CA ALA A 342 15.43 4.73 -16.29
C ALA A 342 16.47 3.68 -16.70
N ASN A 343 16.49 2.51 -16.06
CA ASN A 343 17.46 1.44 -16.30
C ASN A 343 16.76 0.13 -16.66
N GLU A 344 16.45 -0.01 -17.95
CA GLU A 344 15.76 -1.19 -18.46
C GLU A 344 16.53 -2.50 -18.26
N LYS A 345 17.87 -2.47 -18.30
CA LYS A 345 18.69 -3.67 -18.09
C LYS A 345 18.54 -4.20 -16.68
N LEU A 346 18.60 -3.32 -15.67
CA LEU A 346 18.32 -3.66 -14.28
C LEU A 346 16.90 -4.23 -14.15
N ARG A 347 15.89 -3.50 -14.64
CA ARG A 347 14.47 -3.88 -14.55
C ARG A 347 14.19 -5.25 -15.16
N ARG A 348 14.61 -5.49 -16.40
CA ARG A 348 14.44 -6.79 -17.08
C ARG A 348 15.30 -7.90 -16.47
N GLY A 349 16.33 -7.55 -15.72
CA GLY A 349 17.20 -8.48 -15.02
C GLY A 349 16.61 -9.04 -13.72
N LEU A 350 15.76 -8.28 -13.02
CA LEU A 350 15.22 -8.67 -11.72
C LEU A 350 14.44 -10.01 -11.74
N PRO A 351 13.51 -10.27 -12.69
CA PRO A 351 12.78 -11.53 -12.70
C PRO A 351 13.69 -12.75 -12.89
N ARG A 352 14.76 -12.61 -13.69
CA ARG A 352 15.77 -13.68 -13.87
C ARG A 352 16.51 -14.00 -12.58
N LYS A 353 16.56 -13.04 -11.65
CA LYS A 353 17.18 -13.15 -10.31
C LYS A 353 16.18 -13.60 -9.23
N CYS A 354 14.98 -14.01 -9.61
CA CYS A 354 13.87 -14.31 -8.70
C CYS A 354 13.41 -13.12 -7.87
N ILE A 355 13.52 -11.90 -8.41
CA ILE A 355 13.15 -10.67 -7.71
C ILE A 355 12.05 -9.96 -8.50
N GLU A 356 10.96 -9.68 -7.82
CA GLU A 356 9.87 -8.84 -8.32
C GLU A 356 9.89 -7.48 -7.62
N GLU A 357 9.17 -6.51 -8.18
CA GLU A 357 9.14 -5.14 -7.68
C GLU A 357 8.60 -5.05 -6.24
N HIS A 358 7.58 -5.87 -5.91
CA HIS A 358 7.03 -5.97 -4.57
C HIS A 358 8.03 -6.59 -3.56
N HIS A 359 8.95 -7.47 -3.97
CA HIS A 359 9.99 -7.98 -3.07
C HIS A 359 10.89 -6.85 -2.56
N LEU A 360 11.27 -5.90 -3.43
CA LEU A 360 12.05 -4.73 -3.06
C LEU A 360 11.23 -3.76 -2.18
N GLN A 361 9.94 -3.61 -2.48
CA GLN A 361 8.99 -2.76 -1.73
C GLN A 361 8.84 -3.21 -0.27
N TYR A 362 8.56 -4.49 -0.06
CA TYR A 362 8.36 -5.05 1.29
C TYR A 362 9.68 -5.20 2.05
N LYS A 363 10.83 -5.38 1.35
CA LYS A 363 12.15 -5.27 1.98
C LYS A 363 12.37 -3.87 2.56
N TYR A 364 11.99 -2.81 1.86
CA TYR A 364 12.11 -1.45 2.38
C TYR A 364 11.14 -1.19 3.53
N HIS A 365 9.91 -1.73 3.47
CA HIS A 365 8.97 -1.67 4.61
C HIS A 365 9.53 -2.39 5.85
N GLN A 366 10.11 -3.59 5.68
CA GLN A 366 10.77 -4.32 6.77
C GLN A 366 11.80 -3.43 7.49
N GLN A 367 12.68 -2.78 6.72
CA GLN A 367 13.72 -1.90 7.26
C GLN A 367 13.11 -0.72 8.01
N PHE A 368 11.97 -0.20 7.56
CA PHE A 368 11.24 0.86 8.25
C PHE A 368 10.59 0.39 9.57
N LEU A 369 10.09 -0.85 9.63
CA LEU A 369 9.60 -1.42 10.89
C LEU A 369 10.72 -1.58 11.92
N GLU A 370 11.93 -1.88 11.48
CA GLU A 370 13.10 -2.08 12.35
C GLU A 370 13.75 -0.75 12.79
N ALA A 371 13.63 0.29 11.97
CA ALA A 371 14.16 1.62 12.26
C ALA A 371 13.36 2.39 13.32
N TYR A 372 13.98 3.44 13.84
CA TYR A 372 13.40 4.41 14.77
C TYR A 372 12.81 3.77 16.03
N GLN A 373 13.62 2.99 16.73
CA GLN A 373 13.23 2.35 17.98
C GLN A 373 12.65 3.38 18.98
N GLY A 374 11.45 3.08 19.50
CA GLY A 374 10.74 3.96 20.45
C GLY A 374 10.07 5.19 19.83
N ARG A 375 10.06 5.36 18.50
CA ARG A 375 9.37 6.46 17.82
C ARG A 375 8.11 5.91 17.10
N PRO A 376 7.00 6.66 17.11
CA PRO A 376 5.79 6.23 16.43
C PRO A 376 5.97 6.28 14.90
N LYS A 377 5.41 5.30 14.19
CA LYS A 377 5.56 5.09 12.75
C LYS A 377 4.22 5.05 12.04
N PHE A 378 4.12 5.78 10.92
CA PHE A 378 2.98 5.74 10.01
C PHE A 378 3.46 5.29 8.62
N GLY A 379 2.99 4.16 8.13
CA GLY A 379 3.42 3.63 6.83
C GLY A 379 2.25 3.33 5.90
N ILE A 380 2.34 3.77 4.66
CA ILE A 380 1.47 3.33 3.56
C ILE A 380 2.32 2.49 2.62
N THR A 381 1.88 1.27 2.33
CA THR A 381 2.44 0.42 1.29
C THR A 381 1.36 0.08 0.29
N TRP A 382 1.48 0.67 -0.90
CA TRP A 382 0.54 0.49 -2.01
C TRP A 382 1.23 -0.37 -3.07
N THR A 383 0.90 -1.66 -3.11
CA THR A 383 1.41 -2.60 -4.11
C THR A 383 0.59 -2.44 -5.39
N GLY A 384 1.06 -1.53 -6.25
CA GLY A 384 0.32 -1.05 -7.42
C GLY A 384 0.54 -1.82 -8.72
N GLY A 385 1.64 -2.55 -8.86
CA GLY A 385 1.99 -3.30 -10.07
C GLY A 385 1.52 -4.75 -10.05
N LEU A 386 1.48 -5.38 -8.86
CA LEU A 386 1.33 -6.83 -8.70
C LEU A 386 0.11 -7.42 -9.42
N ALA A 387 -1.11 -6.95 -9.12
CA ALA A 387 -2.35 -7.50 -9.67
C ALA A 387 -3.06 -6.57 -10.67
N HIS A 388 -2.50 -5.38 -10.93
CA HIS A 388 -3.17 -4.30 -11.65
C HIS A 388 -3.58 -4.67 -13.09
N ASN A 389 -2.70 -5.34 -13.84
CA ASN A 389 -2.96 -5.70 -15.23
C ASN A 389 -3.48 -7.13 -15.40
N ASP A 390 -3.15 -8.01 -14.47
CA ASP A 390 -3.52 -9.41 -14.49
C ASP A 390 -3.81 -9.90 -13.06
N PRO A 391 -5.08 -10.17 -12.73
CA PRO A 391 -5.44 -10.64 -11.39
C PRO A 391 -4.86 -12.02 -11.05
N ASN A 392 -4.44 -12.79 -12.06
CA ASN A 392 -3.80 -14.09 -11.87
C ASN A 392 -2.32 -13.97 -11.42
N GLN A 393 -1.78 -12.77 -11.28
CA GLN A 393 -0.45 -12.55 -10.70
C GLN A 393 -0.48 -12.45 -9.17
N LEU A 394 -1.65 -12.52 -8.54
CA LEU A 394 -1.73 -12.36 -7.08
C LEU A 394 -1.37 -13.65 -6.32
N TRP A 395 -1.76 -14.81 -6.85
CA TRP A 395 -1.78 -16.05 -6.06
C TRP A 395 -0.40 -16.53 -5.61
N HIS A 396 0.66 -16.30 -6.40
CA HIS A 396 2.01 -16.79 -6.04
C HIS A 396 2.61 -16.00 -4.87
N THR A 397 2.00 -14.87 -4.51
CA THR A 397 2.46 -14.00 -3.42
C THR A 397 1.86 -14.35 -2.05
N ASP A 398 0.91 -15.28 -1.96
CA ASP A 398 0.24 -15.61 -0.70
C ASP A 398 1.22 -16.02 0.40
N THR A 399 2.14 -16.94 0.08
CA THR A 399 3.15 -17.37 1.06
C THR A 399 4.16 -16.26 1.36
N PHE A 400 4.48 -15.42 0.37
CA PHE A 400 5.37 -14.27 0.57
C PHE A 400 4.77 -13.25 1.56
N LEU A 401 3.49 -12.90 1.41
CA LEU A 401 2.80 -11.94 2.28
C LEU A 401 2.56 -12.54 3.67
N GLU A 402 2.13 -13.80 3.76
CA GLU A 402 2.05 -14.53 5.03
C GLU A 402 3.39 -14.48 5.78
N ASP A 403 4.49 -14.84 5.12
CA ASP A 403 5.83 -14.82 5.72
C ASP A 403 6.26 -13.42 6.13
N PHE A 404 5.85 -12.38 5.40
CA PHE A 404 6.10 -10.99 5.81
C PHE A 404 5.38 -10.67 7.12
N PHE A 405 4.07 -10.90 7.22
CA PHE A 405 3.32 -10.60 8.44
C PHE A 405 3.80 -11.46 9.62
N ARG A 406 4.05 -12.75 9.39
CA ARG A 406 4.54 -13.69 10.41
C ARG A 406 5.89 -13.27 10.98
N ARG A 407 6.84 -12.87 10.15
CA ARG A 407 8.15 -12.40 10.62
C ARG A 407 8.06 -11.08 11.39
N ASN A 408 7.08 -10.25 11.09
CA ASN A 408 6.89 -8.92 11.68
C ASN A 408 5.84 -8.85 12.78
N GLU A 409 5.26 -9.98 13.19
CA GLU A 409 4.19 -10.04 14.18
C GLU A 409 4.50 -9.22 15.43
N LYS A 410 5.73 -9.34 15.95
CA LYS A 410 6.19 -8.59 17.13
C LYS A 410 6.35 -7.09 16.88
N LEU A 411 6.84 -6.69 15.70
CA LEU A 411 7.02 -5.28 15.33
C LEU A 411 5.67 -4.60 15.05
N LEU A 412 4.64 -5.38 14.74
CA LEU A 412 3.28 -4.94 14.45
C LEU A 412 2.31 -5.13 15.62
N ALA A 413 2.75 -5.70 16.75
CA ALA A 413 1.88 -6.02 17.88
C ALA A 413 1.22 -4.78 18.50
N ASP A 414 1.95 -3.67 18.57
CA ASP A 414 1.46 -2.37 19.07
C ASP A 414 1.09 -1.41 17.92
N ALA A 415 0.62 -1.97 16.80
CA ALA A 415 0.24 -1.22 15.60
C ALA A 415 -1.22 -1.44 15.20
N PHE A 416 -1.85 -0.40 14.68
CA PHE A 416 -3.04 -0.55 13.84
C PHE A 416 -2.59 -0.98 12.44
N VAL A 417 -2.94 -2.21 12.06
CA VAL A 417 -2.62 -2.79 10.75
C VAL A 417 -3.87 -2.89 9.91
N PHE A 418 -3.84 -2.28 8.72
CA PHE A 418 -4.90 -2.37 7.72
C PHE A 418 -4.38 -3.16 6.53
N PHE A 419 -5.12 -4.17 6.09
CA PHE A 419 -4.86 -4.92 4.86
C PHE A 419 -6.09 -4.82 3.97
N MET A 420 -5.94 -4.21 2.79
CA MET A 420 -7.09 -3.86 1.95
C MET A 420 -6.75 -3.80 0.46
N GLY A 421 -7.78 -3.68 -0.37
CA GLY A 421 -7.66 -3.23 -1.76
C GLY A 421 -8.29 -1.84 -1.93
N ASP A 422 -7.93 -1.12 -2.98
CA ASP A 422 -8.54 0.16 -3.35
C ASP A 422 -9.82 -0.01 -4.17
N HIS A 423 -9.82 -0.97 -5.09
CA HIS A 423 -10.94 -1.36 -5.93
C HIS A 423 -10.76 -2.79 -6.47
N GLY A 424 -11.82 -3.38 -7.05
CA GLY A 424 -11.72 -4.65 -7.78
C GLY A 424 -11.24 -4.50 -9.23
N PRO A 425 -11.06 -5.59 -10.00
CA PRO A 425 -10.50 -5.54 -11.35
C PRO A 425 -11.34 -4.72 -12.31
N ARG A 426 -10.68 -3.87 -13.08
CA ARG A 426 -11.33 -3.02 -14.11
C ARG A 426 -11.05 -3.49 -15.54
N ILE A 427 -10.14 -4.44 -15.70
CA ILE A 427 -9.63 -4.95 -16.97
C ILE A 427 -9.70 -6.49 -16.93
N GLY A 428 -9.83 -7.12 -18.10
CA GLY A 428 -9.83 -8.58 -18.25
C GLY A 428 -11.18 -9.25 -18.03
N GLN A 429 -11.23 -10.57 -18.25
CA GLN A 429 -12.46 -11.36 -18.17
C GLN A 429 -13.04 -11.41 -16.74
N ALA A 430 -12.21 -11.25 -15.71
CA ALA A 430 -12.67 -11.20 -14.32
C ALA A 430 -13.72 -10.09 -14.09
N LYS A 431 -13.64 -8.95 -14.80
CA LYS A 431 -14.63 -7.85 -14.73
C LYS A 431 -16.05 -8.31 -15.08
N THR A 432 -16.20 -9.26 -16.00
CA THR A 432 -17.52 -9.66 -16.51
C THR A 432 -18.19 -10.73 -15.65
N THR A 433 -17.46 -11.32 -14.69
CA THR A 433 -17.95 -12.45 -13.87
C THR A 433 -18.85 -12.01 -12.72
N PHE A 434 -18.74 -10.76 -12.26
CA PHE A 434 -19.70 -10.13 -11.34
C PHE A 434 -19.95 -8.70 -11.81
N LYS A 435 -21.19 -8.43 -12.22
CA LYS A 435 -21.70 -7.06 -12.21
C LYS A 435 -22.17 -6.82 -10.77
N SER A 436 -21.32 -6.21 -9.96
CA SER A 436 -21.70 -5.63 -8.67
C SER A 436 -22.62 -4.45 -8.89
#